data_AF-B0C906-F1
#
_entry.id   AF-B0C906-F1
#
_cell.length_a   1.000
_cell.length_b   1.000
_cell.length_c   1.000
_cell.angle_alpha   90.00
_cell.angle_beta   90.00
_cell.angle_gamma   90.00
#
_symmetry.space_group_name_H-M   'P 1'
#
loop_
_entity.id
_entity.type
_entity.pdbx_description
1 polymer ?
#
loop_
_entity_poly.entity_id
_entity_poly.type
_entity_poly.pdbx_seq_one_letter_code
_entity_poly.pdbx_strand_id
1 'polypeptide(L)'
;MVYQLWVSYSPLLHPLFVGIGFCLAWGIIGLILWNIGSAIAYSIRVSNRMHQIPCSNCQYFTNDYHLKCSVHPDIALSEKAIDCRDFAAPPTLTLDIQDI
;
A
#
# COMPACT_ATOMS: atom_id res chain seq x y z
N MET A 1 -19.30 43.64 -39.13
CA MET A 1 -19.61 44.07 -37.74
C MET A 1 -19.34 43.00 -36.70
N VAL A 2 -19.77 41.74 -36.92
CA VAL A 2 -19.63 40.63 -35.95
C VAL A 2 -18.18 40.25 -35.63
N TYR A 3 -17.28 40.30 -36.62
CA TYR A 3 -15.86 39.96 -36.45
C TYR A 3 -15.08 40.96 -35.56
N GLN A 4 -15.42 42.26 -35.67
CA GLN A 4 -14.79 43.32 -34.88
C GLN A 4 -15.18 43.23 -33.40
N LEU A 5 -16.44 42.85 -33.12
CA LEU A 5 -16.92 42.56 -31.77
C LEU A 5 -16.23 41.32 -31.17
N TRP A 6 -15.98 40.30 -31.99
CA TRP A 6 -15.28 39.07 -31.58
C TRP A 6 -13.82 39.35 -31.17
N VAL A 7 -13.08 40.10 -31.98
CA VAL A 7 -11.70 40.50 -31.69
C VAL A 7 -11.63 41.35 -30.41
N SER A 8 -12.56 42.28 -30.22
CA SER A 8 -12.61 43.15 -29.03
C SER A 8 -13.00 42.43 -27.74
N TYR A 9 -13.74 41.32 -27.81
CA TYR A 9 -14.16 40.53 -26.63
C TYR A 9 -13.12 39.48 -26.22
N SER A 10 -12.34 38.96 -27.17
CA SER A 10 -11.32 37.93 -26.95
C SER A 10 -10.22 38.24 -25.92
N PRO A 11 -9.70 39.48 -25.76
CA PRO A 11 -8.62 39.75 -24.81
C PRO A 11 -9.09 39.76 -23.35
N LEU A 12 -10.39 39.95 -23.10
CA LEU A 12 -10.96 39.96 -21.76
C LEU A 12 -11.32 38.55 -21.27
N LEU A 13 -11.73 37.67 -22.19
CA LEU A 13 -12.11 36.29 -21.89
C LEU A 13 -10.89 35.36 -21.75
N HIS A 14 -9.81 35.66 -22.48
CA HIS A 14 -8.56 34.89 -22.48
C HIS A 14 -7.92 34.67 -21.10
N PRO A 15 -7.67 35.72 -20.27
CA PRO A 15 -6.97 35.55 -19.00
C PRO A 15 -7.77 34.73 -17.98
N LEU A 16 -9.10 34.80 -18.03
CA LEU A 16 -9.98 33.98 -17.18
C LEU A 16 -9.89 32.50 -17.56
N PHE A 17 -9.94 32.17 -18.85
CA PHE A 17 -9.86 30.79 -19.32
C PHE A 17 -8.49 30.16 -19.02
N VAL A 18 -7.41 30.94 -19.16
CA VAL A 18 -6.05 30.51 -18.80
C VAL A 18 -5.92 30.29 -17.30
N GLY A 19 -6.44 31.20 -16.47
CA GLY A 19 -6.41 31.05 -15.01
C GLY A 19 -7.19 29.84 -14.51
N ILE A 20 -8.41 29.63 -15.03
CA ILE A 20 -9.24 28.46 -14.69
C ILE A 20 -8.55 27.17 -15.14
N GLY A 21 -8.01 27.14 -16.36
CA GLY A 21 -7.29 25.97 -16.87
C GLY A 21 -6.07 25.63 -16.02
N PHE A 22 -5.32 26.64 -15.59
CA PHE A 22 -4.17 26.47 -14.70
C PHE A 22 -4.60 25.89 -13.34
N CYS A 23 -5.58 26.49 -12.67
CA CYS A 23 -6.08 26.00 -11.38
C CYS A 23 -6.58 24.55 -11.47
N LEU A 24 -7.30 24.20 -12.54
CA LEU A 24 -7.77 22.83 -12.75
C LEU A 24 -6.61 21.87 -13.01
N ALA A 25 -5.64 22.24 -13.85
CA ALA A 25 -4.49 21.39 -14.14
C ALA A 25 -3.69 21.08 -12.85
N TRP A 26 -3.38 22.09 -12.05
CA TRP A 26 -2.67 21.90 -10.78
C TRP A 26 -3.52 21.19 -9.73
N GLY A 27 -4.82 21.44 -9.67
CA GLY A 27 -5.74 20.73 -8.79
C GLY A 27 -5.79 19.23 -9.12
N ILE A 28 -5.88 18.88 -10.41
CA ILE A 28 -5.86 17.50 -10.87
C ILE A 28 -4.51 16.84 -10.57
N ILE A 29 -3.39 17.51 -10.86
CA ILE A 29 -2.04 17.00 -10.54
C ILE A 29 -1.92 16.75 -9.03
N GLY A 30 -2.34 17.70 -8.19
CA GLY A 30 -2.32 17.56 -6.73
C GLY A 30 -3.18 16.39 -6.24
N LEU A 31 -4.40 16.24 -6.78
CA LEU A 31 -5.28 15.10 -6.48
C LEU A 31 -4.65 13.77 -6.90
N ILE A 32 -4.03 13.69 -8.08
CA ILE A 32 -3.34 12.49 -8.56
C ILE A 32 -2.18 12.14 -7.62
N LEU A 33 -1.34 13.11 -7.26
CA LEU A 33 -0.24 12.91 -6.31
C LEU A 33 -0.74 12.46 -4.93
N TRP A 34 -1.85 13.02 -4.46
CA TRP A 34 -2.47 12.61 -3.20
C TRP A 34 -3.02 11.18 -3.24
N ASN A 35 -3.68 10.80 -4.34
CA ASN A 35 -4.19 9.43 -4.54
C ASN A 35 -3.03 8.43 -4.61
N ILE A 36 -1.99 8.72 -5.37
CA ILE A 36 -0.80 7.87 -5.47
C ILE A 36 -0.08 7.79 -4.12
N GLY A 37 0.15 8.92 -3.46
CA GLY A 37 0.81 8.99 -2.15
C GLY A 37 0.03 8.26 -1.06
N SER A 38 -1.30 8.39 -1.03
CA SER A 38 -2.15 7.65 -0.09
C SER A 38 -2.16 6.15 -0.37
N ALA A 39 -2.23 5.74 -1.64
CA ALA A 39 -2.12 4.33 -2.04
C ALA A 39 -0.75 3.73 -1.67
N ILE A 40 0.34 4.49 -1.86
CA ILE A 40 1.68 4.07 -1.45
C ILE A 40 1.80 4.05 0.08
N ALA A 41 1.28 5.04 0.79
CA ALA A 41 1.29 5.05 2.26
C ALA A 41 0.47 3.89 2.83
N TYR A 42 -0.64 3.52 2.19
CA TYR A 42 -1.39 2.31 2.54
C TYR A 42 -0.60 1.05 2.23
N SER A 43 0.06 0.98 1.08
CA SER A 43 0.96 -0.13 0.72
C SER A 43 2.15 -0.27 1.68
N ILE A 44 2.73 0.85 2.15
CA ILE A 44 3.83 0.86 3.13
C ILE A 44 3.32 0.47 4.52
N ARG A 45 2.12 0.91 4.92
CA ARG A 45 1.49 0.45 6.17
C ARG A 45 1.19 -1.05 6.12
N VAL A 46 0.74 -1.56 4.98
CA VAL A 46 0.55 -3.01 4.72
C VAL A 46 1.89 -3.74 4.69
N SER A 47 2.95 -3.14 4.14
CA SER A 47 4.30 -3.73 4.11
C SER A 47 4.95 -3.78 5.49
N ASN A 48 4.76 -2.75 6.33
CA ASN A 48 5.17 -2.79 7.74
C ASN A 48 4.39 -3.85 8.54
N ARG A 49 3.14 -4.15 8.16
CA ARG A 49 2.38 -5.30 8.69
C ARG A 49 2.98 -6.62 8.23
N MET A 50 3.48 -6.71 6.98
CA MET A 50 4.15 -7.91 6.46
C MET A 50 5.53 -8.19 7.09
N HIS A 51 6.29 -7.16 7.46
CA HIS A 51 7.54 -7.32 8.24
C HIS A 51 7.31 -7.73 9.71
N GLN A 52 6.07 -7.62 10.19
CA GLN A 52 5.66 -8.06 11.53
C GLN A 52 4.94 -9.42 11.54
N ILE A 53 4.87 -10.14 10.42
CA ILE A 53 4.24 -11.47 10.40
C ILE A 53 5.27 -12.49 10.90
N PRO A 54 5.12 -13.07 12.11
CA PRO A 54 6.07 -14.04 12.64
C PRO A 54 5.97 -15.41 11.95
N CYS A 55 5.02 -15.61 11.03
CA CYS A 55 4.77 -16.88 10.34
C CYS A 55 5.96 -17.39 9.54
N SER A 56 6.79 -16.52 8.96
CA SER A 56 7.99 -16.93 8.21
C SER A 56 9.05 -17.59 9.10
N ASN A 57 8.97 -17.39 10.41
CA ASN A 57 9.89 -17.91 11.41
C ASN A 57 9.15 -18.77 12.44
N CYS A 58 8.09 -19.47 12.01
CA CYS A 58 7.29 -20.38 12.84
C CYS A 58 7.57 -21.84 12.45
N GLN A 59 7.66 -22.74 13.43
CA GLN A 59 7.93 -24.17 13.21
C GLN A 59 6.89 -24.86 12.31
N TYR A 60 5.65 -24.36 12.29
CA TYR A 60 4.53 -24.94 11.56
C TYR A 60 4.36 -24.39 10.13
N PHE A 61 5.29 -23.55 9.67
CA PHE A 61 5.26 -22.96 8.34
C PHE A 61 5.82 -23.93 7.29
N THR A 62 4.95 -24.51 6.45
CA THR A 62 5.35 -25.50 5.45
C THR A 62 5.64 -24.90 4.07
N ASN A 63 5.48 -23.58 3.89
CA ASN A 63 5.70 -22.85 2.63
C ASN A 63 5.06 -23.52 1.39
N ASP A 64 4.03 -24.34 1.59
CA ASP A 64 3.29 -25.01 0.52
C ASP A 64 2.11 -24.12 0.10
N TYR A 65 1.83 -24.05 -1.20
CA TYR A 65 0.73 -23.25 -1.74
C TYR A 65 -0.63 -23.70 -1.21
N HIS A 66 -0.78 -24.99 -0.89
CA HIS A 66 -2.01 -25.56 -0.36
C HIS A 66 -2.09 -25.50 1.17
N LEU A 67 -0.94 -25.60 1.86
CA LEU A 67 -0.86 -25.53 3.33
C LEU A 67 0.26 -24.58 3.76
N LYS A 68 -0.11 -23.31 3.92
CA LYS A 68 0.79 -22.26 4.41
C LYS A 68 1.15 -22.44 5.89
N CYS A 69 0.23 -22.96 6.70
CA CYS A 69 0.43 -23.30 8.11
C CYS A 69 -0.38 -24.57 8.43
N SER A 70 0.18 -25.51 9.18
CA SER A 70 -0.49 -26.77 9.54
C SER A 70 -1.57 -26.63 10.62
N VAL A 71 -1.50 -25.57 11.45
CA VAL A 71 -2.45 -25.34 12.55
C VAL A 71 -3.65 -24.52 12.06
N HIS A 72 -3.39 -23.42 11.35
CA HIS A 72 -4.42 -22.52 10.83
C HIS A 72 -4.11 -22.06 9.39
N PRO A 73 -4.49 -22.87 8.38
CA PRO A 73 -4.19 -22.59 6.97
C PRO A 73 -4.94 -21.36 6.42
N ASP A 74 -6.07 -20.99 7.04
CA ASP A 74 -6.96 -19.89 6.66
C ASP A 74 -6.48 -18.50 7.11
N ILE A 75 -5.70 -18.41 8.19
CA ILE A 75 -5.19 -17.14 8.72
C ILE A 75 -3.72 -16.87 8.37
N ALA A 76 -2.99 -17.86 7.86
CA ALA A 76 -1.56 -17.77 7.54
C ALA A 76 -1.22 -16.63 6.56
N LEU A 77 -0.12 -15.91 6.81
CA LEU A 77 0.34 -14.74 6.02
C LEU A 77 -0.69 -13.59 5.91
N SER A 78 -1.64 -13.50 6.84
CA SER A 78 -2.61 -12.40 6.92
C SER A 78 -2.39 -11.53 8.16
N GLU A 79 -3.05 -10.38 8.23
CA GLU A 79 -2.99 -9.51 9.42
C GLU A 79 -3.47 -10.19 10.71
N LYS A 80 -4.32 -11.23 10.61
CA LYS A 80 -4.78 -12.01 11.76
C LYS A 80 -3.67 -12.88 12.37
N ALA A 81 -2.61 -13.18 11.61
CA ALA A 81 -1.50 -13.99 12.08
C ALA A 81 -0.39 -13.17 12.79
N ILE A 82 -0.55 -11.86 12.90
CA ILE A 82 0.35 -10.98 13.68
C ILE A 82 0.21 -11.29 15.19
N ASP A 83 -1.01 -11.62 15.65
CA ASP A 83 -1.30 -12.05 17.03
C ASP A 83 -1.58 -13.57 17.08
N CYS A 84 -0.79 -14.36 16.34
CA CYS A 84 -0.96 -15.81 16.33
C CYS A 84 -0.58 -16.38 17.71
N ARG A 85 -1.58 -16.86 18.47
CA ARG A 85 -1.39 -17.46 19.81
C ARG A 85 -0.62 -18.77 19.78
N ASP A 86 -0.64 -19.44 18.64
CA ASP A 86 0.01 -20.73 18.40
C ASP A 86 1.42 -20.57 17.79
N PHE A 87 1.99 -19.36 17.85
CA PHE A 87 3.36 -19.13 17.40
C PHE A 87 4.34 -19.97 18.24
N ALA A 88 5.00 -20.92 17.58
CA ALA A 88 6.14 -21.65 18.11
C ALA A 88 7.38 -21.25 17.31
N ALA A 89 8.39 -20.72 18.00
CA ALA A 89 9.70 -20.51 17.40
C ALA A 89 10.26 -21.87 16.95
N PRO A 90 10.91 -21.96 15.78
CA PRO A 90 11.55 -23.18 15.36
C PRO A 90 12.53 -23.62 16.45
N PRO A 91 12.60 -24.92 16.75
CA PRO A 91 13.56 -25.42 17.73
C PRO A 91 14.94 -24.99 17.28
N THR A 92 15.54 -24.05 18.03
CA THR A 92 16.93 -23.68 17.84
C THR A 92 17.71 -24.96 18.05
N LEU A 93 18.33 -25.47 16.99
CA LEU A 93 19.23 -26.61 17.06
C LEU A 93 20.55 -26.20 17.76
N THR A 94 20.48 -25.44 18.87
CA THR A 94 21.43 -25.58 19.96
C THR A 94 21.10 -26.92 20.58
N LEU A 95 21.75 -27.92 20.02
CA LEU A 95 21.91 -29.23 20.58
C LEU A 95 22.00 -29.10 22.10
N ASP A 96 21.01 -29.66 22.78
CA ASP A 96 21.18 -30.48 23.96
C ASP A 96 22.40 -31.42 23.74
N ILE A 97 23.63 -30.91 23.84
CA ILE A 97 24.82 -31.68 24.22
C ILE A 97 25.02 -31.46 25.74
N GLN A 98 23.94 -31.50 26.51
CA GLN A 98 23.99 -31.47 27.95
C GLN A 98 23.05 -32.51 28.56
N ASP A 99 22.80 -33.63 27.88
CA ASP A 99 22.20 -34.82 28.50
C ASP A 99 22.40 -36.06 27.61
N ILE A 100 23.61 -36.64 27.62
CA ILE A 100 23.92 -38.09 27.55
C ILE A 100 25.43 -38.35 27.65
#